data_AF-A0A6C0K4J2-F1
#
_entry.id   AF-A0A6C0K4J2-F1
#
_cell.length_a   1.000
_cell.length_b   1.000
_cell.length_c   1.000
_cell.angle_alpha   90.00
_cell.angle_beta   90.00
_cell.angle_gamma   90.00
#
_symmetry.space_group_name_H-M   'P 1'
#
loop_
_entity.id
_entity.type
_entity.pdbx_description
1 polymer ?
#
loop_
_entity_poly.entity_id
_entity_poly.type
_entity_poly.pdbx_seq_one_letter_code
_entity_poly.pdbx_strand_id
1 'polypeptide(L)'
;MVKPTSGNKPCPDGYTYRKGYTRKLAQTILNQGYTVQRKRGKNQMYTAKPKQAEIVVPPSCAKNKSNSGKGVLRKGTLIKYGYSFKLADSQRHKALLSAIEAYGKTSVYNRLHTVAELAKKSQPNVASIFLKDRDWVRGQADLK
;
A
#
# COMPACT_ATOMS: atom_id res chain seq x y z
N MET A 1 6.46 -7.49 -30.44
CA MET A 1 5.07 -7.14 -30.09
C MET A 1 4.97 -5.62 -29.98
N VAL A 2 4.41 -4.97 -30.98
CA VAL A 2 4.18 -3.51 -31.00
C VAL A 2 2.67 -3.29 -30.98
N LYS A 3 2.16 -2.48 -30.06
CA LYS A 3 0.74 -2.07 -29.98
C LYS A 3 0.60 -0.62 -30.47
N PRO A 4 -0.30 -0.29 -31.41
CA PRO A 4 -0.39 1.06 -31.97
C PRO A 4 -1.36 2.00 -31.21
N THR A 5 -0.81 3.17 -30.86
CA THR A 5 -1.30 4.57 -30.92
C THR A 5 -2.71 5.00 -30.47
N SER A 6 -2.74 5.84 -29.42
CA SER A 6 -3.37 7.18 -29.51
C SER A 6 -2.45 8.23 -28.85
N GLY A 7 -1.85 9.12 -29.65
CA GLY A 7 -1.14 10.34 -29.22
C GLY A 7 0.10 10.15 -28.32
N ASN A 8 1.30 10.14 -28.92
CA ASN A 8 2.59 10.19 -28.23
C ASN A 8 2.70 11.36 -27.22
N LYS A 9 2.57 11.04 -25.93
CA LYS A 9 3.42 11.64 -24.89
C LYS A 9 3.92 10.49 -24.03
N PRO A 10 5.10 9.92 -24.30
CA PRO A 10 5.67 8.93 -23.40
C PRO A 10 5.96 9.67 -22.10
N CYS A 11 5.08 9.48 -21.11
CA CYS A 11 5.39 9.95 -19.78
C CYS A 11 6.76 9.37 -19.40
N PRO A 12 7.64 10.14 -18.76
CA PRO A 12 8.95 9.65 -18.35
C PRO A 12 8.84 8.34 -17.56
N ASP A 13 9.89 7.53 -17.57
CA ASP A 13 9.91 6.29 -16.80
C ASP A 13 9.55 6.54 -15.33
N GLY A 14 8.67 5.69 -14.79
CA GLY A 14 8.09 5.89 -13.46
C GLY A 14 6.87 6.83 -13.42
N TYR A 15 6.31 7.23 -14.56
CA TYR A 15 5.07 7.98 -14.65
C TYR A 15 4.00 7.26 -15.49
N THR A 16 2.74 7.39 -15.12
CA THR A 16 1.59 6.88 -15.89
C THR A 16 0.78 8.05 -16.46
N TYR A 17 0.40 7.94 -17.72
CA TYR A 17 -0.45 8.93 -18.38
C TYR A 17 -1.89 8.85 -17.84
N ARG A 18 -2.41 9.98 -17.31
CA ARG A 18 -3.82 10.11 -16.92
C ARG A 18 -4.57 10.90 -17.98
N LYS A 19 -5.65 10.30 -18.50
CA LYS A 19 -6.58 10.98 -19.41
C LYS A 19 -7.26 12.14 -18.68
N GLY A 20 -7.46 13.24 -19.40
CA GLY A 20 -8.25 14.37 -18.90
C GLY A 20 -9.72 13.98 -18.79
N TYR A 21 -10.43 14.60 -17.85
CA TYR A 21 -11.86 14.39 -17.64
C TYR A 21 -12.48 15.63 -17.01
N THR A 22 -13.79 15.78 -17.17
CA THR A 22 -14.56 16.84 -16.50
C THR A 22 -15.11 16.30 -15.19
N ARG A 23 -14.82 16.97 -14.08
CA ARG A 23 -15.37 16.64 -12.77
C ARG A 23 -16.50 17.61 -12.42
N LYS A 24 -17.61 17.07 -11.91
CA LYS A 24 -18.73 17.85 -11.37
C LYS A 24 -18.57 17.96 -9.86
N LEU A 25 -18.71 19.17 -9.32
CA LEU A 25 -18.68 19.42 -7.88
C LEU A 25 -20.03 19.05 -7.25
N ALA A 26 -19.99 18.52 -6.03
CA ALA A 26 -21.19 18.24 -5.27
C ALA A 26 -21.92 19.55 -4.89
N GLN A 27 -23.26 19.50 -4.84
CA GLN A 27 -24.10 20.66 -4.48
C GLN A 27 -23.76 21.21 -3.08
N THR A 28 -23.39 20.33 -2.14
CA THR A 28 -22.91 20.73 -0.81
C THR A 28 -21.67 21.63 -0.88
N ILE A 29 -20.70 21.30 -1.74
CA ILE A 29 -19.47 22.08 -1.93
C ILE A 29 -19.77 23.43 -2.60
N LEU A 30 -20.74 23.48 -3.51
CA LEU A 30 -21.16 24.74 -4.15
C LEU A 30 -21.83 25.68 -3.15
N ASN A 31 -22.72 25.15 -2.31
CA ASN A 31 -23.49 25.94 -1.35
C ASN A 31 -22.66 26.36 -0.12
N GLN A 32 -21.93 25.41 0.47
CA GLN A 32 -21.22 25.58 1.74
C GLN A 32 -19.75 25.97 1.56
N GLY A 33 -19.14 25.61 0.42
CA GLY A 33 -17.70 25.77 0.20
C GLY A 33 -16.86 24.68 0.86
N TYR A 34 -15.55 24.85 0.82
CA TYR A 34 -14.58 23.98 1.48
C TYR A 34 -13.53 24.80 2.22
N THR A 35 -12.98 24.26 3.31
CA THR A 35 -11.99 24.98 4.13
C THR A 35 -10.58 24.80 3.57
N VAL A 36 -9.83 25.90 3.53
CA VAL A 36 -8.41 25.92 3.13
C VAL A 36 -7.57 26.63 4.19
N GLN A 37 -6.42 26.07 4.49
CA GLN A 37 -5.42 26.70 5.34
C GLN A 37 -4.39 27.42 4.47
N ARG A 38 -4.21 28.73 4.67
CA ARG A 38 -3.23 29.53 3.91
C ARG A 38 -2.13 30.03 4.85
N LYS A 39 -0.87 29.85 4.44
CA LYS A 39 0.33 30.24 5.21
C LYS A 39 0.58 31.75 5.31
N ARG A 40 -0.27 32.61 4.72
CA ARG A 40 -0.10 34.06 4.83
C ARG A 40 -0.45 34.50 6.26
N GLY A 41 0.54 34.45 7.14
CA GLY A 41 0.59 35.18 8.40
C GLY A 41 0.12 34.43 9.65
N LYS A 42 -0.97 33.64 9.65
CA LYS A 42 -1.57 33.16 10.93
C LYS A 42 -2.31 31.82 10.91
N ASN A 43 -1.92 30.81 10.10
CA ASN A 43 -2.61 29.49 10.06
C ASN A 43 -4.17 29.61 10.06
N GLN A 44 -4.70 30.67 9.45
CA GLN A 44 -6.13 30.96 9.50
C GLN A 44 -6.85 30.02 8.53
N MET A 45 -7.97 29.47 8.99
CA MET A 45 -8.85 28.68 8.14
C MET A 45 -9.79 29.62 7.37
N TYR A 46 -9.88 29.43 6.07
CA TYR A 46 -10.78 30.21 5.20
C TYR A 46 -11.75 29.28 4.51
N THR A 47 -13.00 29.69 4.40
CA THR A 47 -14.00 28.98 3.58
C THR A 47 -13.95 29.51 2.15
N ALA A 48 -13.52 28.67 1.22
CA ALA A 48 -13.50 28.97 -0.21
C ALA A 48 -14.73 28.37 -0.88
N LYS A 49 -15.51 29.20 -1.59
CA LYS A 49 -16.64 28.74 -2.40
C LYS A 49 -16.26 28.73 -3.88
N PRO A 50 -16.41 27.59 -4.58
CA PRO A 50 -16.12 27.51 -6.00
C PRO A 50 -17.16 28.29 -6.81
N LYS A 51 -16.72 28.97 -7.88
CA LYS A 51 -17.60 29.76 -8.76
C LYS A 51 -18.29 28.93 -9.84
N GLN A 52 -17.72 27.78 -10.18
CA GLN A 52 -18.18 26.92 -11.27
C GLN A 52 -18.49 25.53 -10.72
N ALA A 53 -19.58 24.94 -11.19
CA ALA A 53 -20.01 23.59 -10.81
C ALA A 53 -19.18 22.49 -11.48
N GLU A 54 -18.53 22.79 -12.60
CA GLU A 54 -17.75 21.82 -13.37
C GLU A 54 -16.32 22.31 -13.56
N ILE A 55 -15.35 21.41 -13.41
CA ILE A 55 -13.92 21.70 -13.57
C ILE A 55 -13.34 20.69 -14.56
N VAL A 56 -12.71 21.19 -15.62
CA VAL A 56 -11.97 20.36 -16.57
C VAL A 56 -10.59 20.05 -15.99
N VAL A 57 -10.30 18.77 -15.80
CA VAL A 57 -8.98 18.28 -15.39
C VAL A 57 -8.21 17.91 -16.66
N PRO A 58 -7.12 18.63 -17.02
CA PRO A 58 -6.38 18.32 -18.23
C PRO A 58 -5.63 16.99 -18.11
N PRO A 59 -5.35 16.31 -19.24
CA PRO A 59 -4.50 15.13 -19.24
C PRO A 59 -3.10 15.48 -18.72
N SER A 60 -2.55 14.63 -17.84
CA SER A 60 -1.23 14.84 -17.24
C SER A 60 -0.54 13.54 -16.86
N CYS A 61 0.79 13.55 -16.84
CA CYS A 61 1.58 12.44 -16.31
C CYS A 61 1.55 12.44 -14.78
N ALA A 62 1.19 11.30 -14.18
CA ALA A 62 1.21 11.09 -12.74
C ALA A 62 2.45 10.28 -12.37
N LYS A 63 3.19 10.69 -11.34
CA LYS A 63 4.22 9.81 -10.78
C LYS A 63 3.58 8.52 -10.31
N ASN A 64 4.14 7.38 -10.69
CA ASN A 64 3.73 6.09 -10.20
C ASN A 64 4.00 6.05 -8.70
N LYS A 65 2.95 6.29 -7.91
CA LYS A 65 2.96 5.86 -6.53
C LYS A 65 2.86 4.34 -6.60
N SER A 66 4.00 3.64 -6.62
CA SER A 66 3.96 2.28 -6.13
C SER A 66 3.39 2.41 -4.73
N ASN A 67 2.19 1.89 -4.48
CA ASN A 67 1.97 1.30 -3.17
C ASN A 67 3.13 0.32 -3.07
N SER A 68 4.19 0.72 -2.37
CA SER A 68 5.37 -0.10 -2.14
C SER A 68 4.84 -1.50 -1.91
N GLY A 69 5.24 -2.49 -2.72
CA GLY A 69 4.63 -3.82 -2.87
C GLY A 69 4.52 -4.67 -1.60
N LYS A 70 4.57 -4.04 -0.43
CA LYS A 70 4.02 -4.44 0.85
C LYS A 70 2.57 -4.88 0.63
N GLY A 71 2.41 -6.17 0.36
CA GLY A 71 1.11 -6.80 0.21
C GLY A 71 0.20 -6.42 1.37
N VAL A 72 -1.09 -6.25 1.08
CA VAL A 72 -2.09 -5.89 2.09
C VAL A 72 -2.04 -6.92 3.22
N LEU A 73 -1.51 -6.50 4.38
CA LEU A 73 -1.46 -7.33 5.57
C LEU A 73 -2.86 -7.39 6.18
N ARG A 74 -3.55 -8.50 5.95
CA ARG A 74 -4.81 -8.78 6.64
C ARG A 74 -4.51 -9.30 8.04
N LYS A 75 -5.10 -8.68 9.05
CA LYS A 75 -5.04 -9.12 10.45
C LYS A 75 -5.52 -10.57 10.55
N GLY A 76 -4.81 -11.39 11.34
CA GLY A 76 -5.23 -12.76 11.64
C GLY A 76 -4.78 -13.84 10.65
N THR A 77 -4.13 -13.49 9.54
CA THR A 77 -3.77 -14.47 8.49
C THR A 77 -2.83 -15.57 8.96
N LEU A 78 -1.76 -15.24 9.69
CA LEU A 78 -0.84 -16.22 10.29
C LEU A 78 -1.35 -16.75 11.63
N ILE A 79 -2.07 -15.91 12.40
CA ILE A 79 -2.66 -16.29 13.70
C ILE A 79 -3.66 -17.43 13.54
N LYS A 80 -4.40 -17.49 12.42
CA LYS A 80 -5.31 -18.60 12.08
C LYS A 80 -4.63 -19.97 12.13
N TYR A 81 -3.32 -20.04 11.86
CA TYR A 81 -2.52 -21.27 11.87
C TYR A 81 -1.74 -21.46 13.17
N GLY A 82 -2.02 -20.65 14.20
CA GLY A 82 -1.36 -20.73 15.50
C GLY A 82 -0.02 -20.00 15.57
N TYR A 83 0.34 -19.19 14.57
CA TYR A 83 1.59 -18.45 14.60
C TYR A 83 1.54 -17.28 15.59
N SER A 84 2.54 -17.20 16.48
CA SER A 84 2.77 -16.09 17.38
C SER A 84 4.26 -15.95 17.68
N PHE A 85 4.77 -14.71 17.64
CA PHE A 85 6.19 -14.42 17.91
C PHE A 85 6.60 -14.70 19.36
N LYS A 86 5.63 -14.88 20.27
CA LYS A 86 5.87 -15.21 21.68
C LYS A 86 6.15 -16.69 21.93
N LEU A 87 5.85 -17.55 20.96
CA LEU A 87 6.02 -18.99 21.07
C LEU A 87 7.47 -19.40 20.78
N ALA A 88 7.84 -20.60 21.23
CA ALA A 88 9.15 -21.18 20.94
C ALA A 88 9.34 -21.45 19.43
N ASP A 89 10.59 -21.46 18.96
CA ASP A 89 10.94 -21.58 17.54
C ASP A 89 10.28 -22.80 16.87
N SER A 90 10.25 -23.95 17.54
CA SER A 90 9.62 -25.17 17.04
C SER A 90 8.11 -25.01 16.79
N GLN A 91 7.39 -24.34 17.69
CA GLN A 91 5.96 -24.08 17.56
C GLN A 91 5.67 -23.08 16.45
N ARG A 92 6.51 -22.04 16.31
CA ARG A 92 6.40 -21.06 15.21
C ARG A 92 6.58 -21.74 13.86
N HIS A 93 7.63 -22.56 13.72
CA HIS A 93 7.90 -23.28 12.48
C HIS A 93 6.76 -24.25 12.11
N LYS A 94 6.18 -24.96 13.09
CA LYS A 94 5.01 -25.83 12.85
C LYS A 94 3.81 -25.03 12.32
N ALA A 95 3.50 -23.89 12.92
CA ALA A 95 2.44 -23.01 12.44
C ALA A 95 2.70 -22.46 11.03
N LEU A 96 3.97 -22.15 10.73
CA LEU A 96 4.39 -21.68 9.41
C LEU A 96 4.26 -22.77 8.34
N LEU A 97 4.55 -24.04 8.65
CA LEU A 97 4.31 -25.14 7.71
C LEU A 97 2.83 -25.23 7.30
N SER A 98 1.91 -25.18 8.27
CA SER A 98 0.47 -25.17 8.00
C SER A 98 0.04 -23.94 7.17
N ALA A 99 0.69 -22.79 7.38
CA ALA A 99 0.43 -21.59 6.57
C ALA A 99 1.01 -21.68 5.15
N ILE A 100 2.16 -22.35 4.98
CA ILE A 100 2.80 -22.61 3.68
C ILE A 100 1.90 -23.52 2.85
N GLU A 101 1.37 -24.59 3.44
CA GLU A 101 0.43 -25.50 2.78
C GLU A 101 -0.81 -24.77 2.24
N ALA A 102 -1.36 -23.82 3.01
CA ALA A 102 -2.58 -23.12 2.62
C ALA A 102 -2.39 -21.95 1.64
N TYR A 103 -1.27 -21.21 1.72
CA TYR A 103 -1.06 -19.97 0.94
C TYR A 103 0.11 -20.02 -0.03
N GLY A 104 0.98 -21.01 0.08
CA GLY A 104 2.28 -21.08 -0.58
C GLY A 104 3.37 -20.30 0.15
N LYS A 105 4.60 -20.80 0.01
CA LYS A 105 5.84 -20.28 0.62
C LYS A 105 6.06 -18.79 0.35
N THR A 106 5.98 -18.37 -0.91
CA THR A 106 6.22 -16.98 -1.33
C THR A 106 5.27 -16.00 -0.63
N SER A 107 4.01 -16.40 -0.45
CA SER A 107 2.99 -15.58 0.21
C SER A 107 3.31 -15.40 1.70
N VAL A 108 3.66 -16.49 2.40
CA VAL A 108 4.06 -16.47 3.81
C VAL A 108 5.33 -15.65 4.02
N TYR A 109 6.34 -15.87 3.17
CA TYR A 109 7.60 -15.13 3.17
C TYR A 109 7.39 -13.61 3.06
N ASN A 110 6.59 -13.18 2.08
CA ASN A 110 6.34 -11.75 1.85
C ASN A 110 5.58 -11.12 3.02
N ARG A 111 4.66 -11.84 3.66
CA ARG A 111 3.94 -11.37 4.84
C ARG A 111 4.87 -11.19 6.03
N LEU A 112 5.70 -12.18 6.36
CA LEU A 112 6.68 -12.09 7.44
C LEU A 112 7.66 -10.94 7.21
N HIS A 113 8.15 -10.79 5.97
CA HIS A 113 9.03 -9.68 5.60
C HIS A 113 8.37 -8.31 5.80
N THR A 114 7.12 -8.17 5.35
CA THR A 114 6.38 -6.91 5.49
C THR A 114 6.13 -6.55 6.96
N VAL A 115 5.77 -7.55 7.79
CA VAL A 115 5.59 -7.35 9.24
C VAL A 115 6.90 -6.96 9.91
N ALA A 116 8.02 -7.59 9.53
CA ALA A 116 9.34 -7.24 10.05
C ALA A 116 9.72 -5.78 9.70
N GLU A 117 9.49 -5.34 8.46
CA GLU A 117 9.75 -3.95 8.06
C GLU A 117 8.91 -2.94 8.85
N LEU A 118 7.63 -3.25 9.09
CA LEU A 118 6.75 -2.40 9.89
C LEU A 118 7.20 -2.34 11.35
N ALA A 119 7.59 -3.50 11.92
CA ALA A 119 8.04 -3.60 13.30
C ALA A 119 9.42 -2.95 13.52
N LYS A 120 10.26 -2.82 12.48
CA LYS A 120 11.65 -2.33 12.59
C LYS A 120 11.78 -1.02 13.36
N LYS A 121 10.84 -0.08 13.19
CA LYS A 121 10.86 1.22 13.86
C LYS A 121 10.26 1.18 15.28
N SER A 122 9.22 0.36 15.50
CA SER A 122 8.47 0.37 16.75
C SER A 122 8.98 -0.65 17.77
N GLN A 123 9.41 -1.82 17.32
CA GLN A 123 9.78 -2.98 18.14
C GLN A 123 10.91 -3.77 17.45
N PRO A 124 12.18 -3.35 17.59
CA PRO A 124 13.31 -3.95 16.88
C PRO A 124 13.54 -5.43 17.28
N ASN A 125 13.33 -5.78 18.54
CA ASN A 125 13.45 -7.15 19.04
C ASN A 125 12.45 -8.10 18.38
N VAL A 126 11.22 -7.63 18.17
CA VAL A 126 10.18 -8.42 17.51
C VAL A 126 10.47 -8.52 16.01
N ALA A 127 10.96 -7.44 15.38
CA ALA A 127 11.35 -7.44 13.98
C ALA A 127 12.43 -8.51 13.68
N SER A 128 13.41 -8.70 14.57
CA SER A 128 14.47 -9.70 14.37
C SER A 128 13.92 -11.14 14.39
N ILE A 129 12.93 -11.44 15.23
CA ILE A 129 12.25 -12.76 15.25
C ILE A 129 11.55 -13.01 13.91
N PHE A 130 10.79 -12.02 13.41
CA PHE A 130 10.12 -12.14 12.11
C PHE A 130 11.10 -12.34 10.94
N LEU A 131 12.28 -11.71 11.00
CA LEU A 131 13.33 -11.91 9.99
C LEU A 131 13.92 -13.32 10.05
N LYS A 132 14.19 -13.85 11.26
CA LYS A 132 14.64 -15.23 11.46
C LYS A 132 13.64 -16.23 10.89
N ASP A 133 12.36 -16.08 11.25
CA ASP A 133 11.28 -16.95 10.77
C ASP A 133 11.12 -16.85 9.24
N ARG A 134 11.25 -15.64 8.66
CA ARG A 134 11.24 -15.42 7.21
C ARG A 134 12.37 -16.17 6.52
N ASP A 135 13.58 -16.09 7.06
CA ASP A 135 14.76 -16.74 6.48
C ASP A 135 14.67 -18.27 6.61
N TRP A 136 14.08 -18.76 7.70
CA TRP A 136 13.73 -20.17 7.85
C TRP A 136 12.72 -20.63 6.77
N VAL A 137 11.66 -19.85 6.51
CA VAL A 137 10.68 -20.14 5.45
C VAL A 137 11.35 -20.20 4.07
N ARG A 138 12.38 -19.38 3.82
CA ARG A 138 13.12 -19.40 2.54
C ARG A 138 13.77 -20.76 2.26
N GLY A 139 14.22 -21.46 3.30
CA GLY A 139 14.85 -22.79 3.18
C GLY A 139 13.86 -23.95 3.02
N GLN A 140 12.55 -23.73 3.21
CA GLN A 140 11.54 -24.78 3.07
C GLN A 140 11.19 -25.07 1.60
N ALA A 141 10.74 -26.28 1.30
CA ALA A 141 10.24 -26.64 -0.03
C ALA A 141 8.87 -25.99 -0.30
N ASP A 142 8.56 -25.77 -1.58
CA ASP A 142 7.20 -25.43 -2.00
C ASP A 142 6.33 -26.70 -1.90
N LEU A 143 5.67 -26.88 -0.76
CA LEU A 143 4.63 -27.89 -0.60
C LEU A 143 3.38 -27.37 -1.32
N LYS A 144 3.05 -27.97 -2.46
CA LYS A 144 1.93 -27.56 -3.31
C LYS A 144 1.13 -28.77 -3.75
#